data_AF-U5HF76-F1
#
_entry.id   AF-U5HF76-F1
#
_cell.length_a   1.000
_cell.length_b   1.000
_cell.length_c   1.000
_cell.angle_alpha   90.00
_cell.angle_beta   90.00
_cell.angle_gamma   90.00
#
_symmetry.space_group_name_H-M   'P 1'
#
loop_
_entity.id
_entity.type
_entity.pdbx_description
1 polymer ?
#
loop_
_entity_poly.entity_id
_entity_poly.type
_entity_poly.pdbx_seq_one_letter_code
_entity_poly.pdbx_strand_id
1 'polypeptide(L)'
;MRRTLKLLQDSSRQLQHPTSSSPWSPHPGLRVHSSLLSTSQQRVVLQHSLALLSSPSRTTSHARRLARSYLKAHPDHPRDTFLPPEAYEFEKGHFDGVITGYREMLVRPGMLPKDDDELVHALAKVYSLLPPAKAVASGSTPDSQADSSMGEHLVDPPDHLIMHLLEHVERMSSGKGRGMRSLMVCSLTSR
;
A
#
# COMPACT_ATOMS: atom_id res chain seq x y z
N MET A 1 -11.11 -12.00 74.30
CA MET A 1 -10.50 -12.66 73.13
C MET A 1 -10.58 -11.71 71.94
N ARG A 2 -9.42 -11.31 71.42
CA ARG A 2 -9.23 -10.23 70.44
C ARG A 2 -9.41 -10.78 69.02
N ARG A 3 -10.31 -10.21 68.22
CA ARG A 3 -10.44 -10.49 66.78
C ARG A 3 -9.94 -9.27 66.01
N THR A 4 -8.76 -9.41 65.42
CA THR A 4 -8.06 -8.40 64.62
C THR A 4 -8.68 -8.37 63.22
N LEU A 5 -9.23 -7.23 62.81
CA LEU A 5 -9.66 -6.98 61.43
C LEU A 5 -8.42 -6.67 60.59
N LYS A 6 -8.10 -7.53 59.61
CA LYS A 6 -7.08 -7.25 58.61
C LYS A 6 -7.71 -6.51 57.42
N LEU A 7 -7.23 -5.29 57.25
CA LEU A 7 -7.41 -4.38 56.12
C LEU A 7 -6.93 -5.08 54.83
N LEU A 8 -7.83 -5.32 53.87
CA LEU A 8 -7.45 -5.72 52.51
C LEU A 8 -7.00 -4.46 51.77
N GLN A 9 -5.69 -4.35 51.52
CA GLN A 9 -5.14 -3.36 50.61
C GLN A 9 -5.40 -3.79 49.17
N ASP A 10 -6.03 -2.90 48.42
CA ASP A 10 -6.30 -3.00 46.99
C ASP A 10 -4.97 -2.98 46.22
N SER A 11 -4.53 -4.15 45.77
CA SER A 11 -3.35 -4.27 44.91
C SER A 11 -3.77 -4.02 43.47
N SER A 12 -3.62 -2.77 43.05
CA SER A 12 -3.68 -2.34 41.67
C SER A 12 -2.62 -3.08 40.85
N ARG A 13 -2.99 -4.25 40.31
CA ARG A 13 -2.20 -4.95 39.29
C ARG A 13 -2.47 -4.25 37.97
N GLN A 14 -1.56 -3.35 37.57
CA GLN A 14 -1.44 -2.96 36.18
C GLN A 14 -1.30 -4.24 35.34
N LEU A 15 -2.31 -4.50 34.51
CA LEU A 15 -2.24 -5.47 33.44
C LEU A 15 -1.21 -4.95 32.43
N GLN A 16 0.05 -5.31 32.63
CA GLN A 16 1.05 -5.23 31.57
C GLN A 16 0.60 -6.22 30.49
N HIS A 17 0.04 -5.69 29.41
CA HIS A 17 -0.13 -6.44 28.18
C HIS A 17 1.28 -6.82 27.71
N PRO A 18 1.61 -8.12 27.57
CA PRO A 18 2.85 -8.49 26.91
C PRO A 18 2.73 -8.05 25.46
N THR A 19 3.44 -6.97 25.10
CA THR A 19 3.75 -6.68 23.71
C THR A 19 4.54 -7.88 23.20
N SER A 20 3.89 -8.74 22.42
CA SER A 20 4.56 -9.72 21.59
C SER A 20 5.46 -8.95 20.61
N SER A 21 6.67 -8.63 21.05
CA SER A 21 7.74 -8.17 20.17
C SER A 21 8.17 -9.40 19.38
N SER A 22 7.58 -9.58 18.20
CA SER A 22 8.14 -10.49 17.21
C SER A 22 9.62 -10.11 17.01
N PRO A 23 10.58 -11.04 17.17
CA PRO A 23 12.01 -10.76 17.01
C PRO A 23 12.43 -10.58 15.54
N TRP A 24 11.47 -10.38 14.63
CA TRP A 24 11.75 -10.21 13.22
C TRP A 24 12.22 -8.78 12.96
N SER A 25 13.52 -8.53 13.10
CA SER A 25 14.12 -7.36 12.47
C SER A 25 14.07 -7.57 10.95
N PRO A 26 13.61 -6.57 10.17
CA PRO A 26 13.66 -6.68 8.72
C PRO A 26 15.08 -7.03 8.27
N HIS A 27 15.22 -7.79 7.19
CA HIS A 27 16.52 -8.14 6.60
C HIS A 27 17.41 -6.88 6.52
N PRO A 28 18.73 -6.93 6.76
CA PRO A 28 19.58 -5.74 6.84
C PRO A 28 19.55 -4.85 5.59
N GLY A 29 19.17 -5.40 4.43
CA GLY A 29 18.94 -4.65 3.19
C GLY A 29 17.56 -3.98 3.07
N LEU A 30 16.66 -4.16 4.03
CA LEU A 30 15.32 -3.60 4.05
C LEU A 30 15.26 -2.41 5.00
N ARG A 31 14.76 -1.28 4.49
CA ARG A 31 14.52 -0.07 5.29
C ARG A 31 13.02 0.18 5.34
N VAL A 32 12.50 0.41 6.54
CA VAL A 32 11.10 0.74 6.77
C VAL A 32 11.00 2.25 7.03
N HIS A 33 10.20 2.94 6.22
CA HIS A 33 9.95 4.36 6.35
C HIS A 33 8.52 4.60 6.88
N SER A 34 8.33 4.46 8.20
CA SER A 34 7.01 4.49 8.84
C SER A 34 6.28 5.84 8.78
N SER A 35 7.02 6.94 8.60
CA SER A 35 6.48 8.31 8.60
C SER A 35 6.69 9.04 7.28
N LEU A 36 6.93 8.31 6.19
CA LEU A 36 7.20 8.90 4.87
C LEU A 36 6.01 9.72 4.36
N LEU A 37 4.82 9.15 4.49
CA LEU A 37 3.56 9.74 4.03
C LEU A 37 2.67 10.07 5.23
N SER A 38 2.04 11.26 5.20
CA SER A 38 0.99 11.60 6.15
C SER A 38 -0.24 10.70 5.96
N THR A 39 -1.15 10.68 6.94
CA THR A 39 -2.41 9.93 6.81
C THR A 39 -3.25 10.38 5.61
N SER A 40 -3.25 11.68 5.28
CA SER A 40 -3.97 12.21 4.11
C SER A 40 -3.35 11.69 2.81
N GLN A 41 -2.01 11.75 2.69
CA GLN A 41 -1.27 11.22 1.54
C GLN A 41 -1.47 9.72 1.37
N GLN A 42 -1.48 8.95 2.47
CA GLN A 42 -1.76 7.52 2.42
C GLN A 42 -3.16 7.22 1.87
N ARG A 43 -4.18 8.00 2.27
CA ARG A 43 -5.55 7.85 1.75
C ARG A 43 -5.63 8.17 0.27
N VAL A 44 -4.99 9.25 -0.17
CA VAL A 44 -4.96 9.64 -1.59
C VAL A 44 -4.28 8.56 -2.44
N VAL A 45 -3.10 8.09 -2.03
CA VAL A 45 -2.41 6.98 -2.73
C VAL A 45 -3.28 5.72 -2.75
N LEU A 46 -3.92 5.37 -1.63
CA LEU A 46 -4.80 4.21 -1.56
C LEU A 46 -6.01 4.34 -2.50
N GLN A 47 -6.70 5.48 -2.48
CA GLN A 47 -7.86 5.75 -3.34
C GLN A 47 -7.50 5.56 -4.82
N HIS A 48 -6.42 6.18 -5.28
CA HIS A 48 -5.97 6.05 -6.68
C HIS A 48 -5.54 4.64 -7.02
N SER A 49 -4.87 3.96 -6.10
CA SER A 49 -4.48 2.56 -6.26
C SER A 49 -5.68 1.63 -6.39
N LEU A 50 -6.73 1.83 -5.58
CA LEU A 50 -7.97 1.05 -5.65
C LEU A 50 -8.75 1.32 -6.93
N ALA A 51 -8.78 2.57 -7.40
CA ALA A 51 -9.39 2.92 -8.68
C ALA A 51 -8.69 2.21 -9.84
N LEU A 52 -7.35 2.24 -9.83
CA LEU A 52 -6.49 1.55 -10.77
C LEU A 52 -6.71 0.03 -10.76
N LEU A 53 -6.68 -0.61 -9.59
CA LEU A 53 -6.96 -2.04 -9.44
C LEU A 53 -8.39 -2.43 -9.86
N SER A 54 -9.30 -1.46 -9.94
CA SER A 54 -10.69 -1.64 -10.37
C SER A 54 -10.91 -1.29 -11.86
N SER A 55 -9.85 -0.88 -12.57
CA SER A 55 -9.91 -0.49 -13.99
C SER A 55 -10.43 -1.63 -14.87
N PRO A 56 -11.17 -1.33 -15.96
CA PRO A 56 -11.58 -2.32 -16.95
C PRO A 56 -10.42 -3.08 -17.60
N SER A 57 -9.22 -2.47 -17.68
CA SER A 57 -8.02 -3.12 -18.21
C SER A 57 -7.53 -4.28 -17.34
N ARG A 58 -7.92 -4.30 -16.07
CA ARG A 58 -7.51 -5.32 -15.09
C ARG A 58 -8.65 -6.23 -14.65
N THR A 59 -9.87 -5.71 -14.55
CA THR A 59 -10.99 -6.44 -13.95
C THR A 59 -11.86 -7.13 -14.99
N THR A 60 -12.46 -8.26 -14.61
CA THR A 60 -13.52 -8.91 -15.41
C THR A 60 -14.84 -8.13 -15.28
N SER A 61 -15.76 -8.34 -16.23
CA SER A 61 -17.12 -7.77 -16.12
C SER A 61 -17.84 -8.27 -14.86
N HIS A 62 -17.59 -9.51 -14.47
CA HIS A 62 -18.11 -10.14 -13.26
C HIS A 62 -17.61 -9.45 -11.99
N ALA A 63 -16.30 -9.27 -11.84
CA ALA A 63 -15.69 -8.57 -10.70
C ALA A 63 -16.25 -7.15 -10.54
N ARG A 64 -16.37 -6.40 -11.65
CA ARG A 64 -16.97 -5.05 -11.60
C ARG A 64 -18.43 -5.07 -11.19
N ARG A 65 -19.19 -6.11 -11.57
CA ARG A 65 -20.59 -6.28 -11.16
C ARG A 65 -20.68 -6.52 -9.66
N LEU A 66 -19.82 -7.36 -9.08
CA LEU A 66 -19.76 -7.58 -7.63
C LEU A 66 -19.52 -6.28 -6.86
N ALA A 67 -18.48 -5.53 -7.25
CA ALA A 67 -18.16 -4.25 -6.62
C ALA A 67 -19.32 -3.24 -6.72
N ARG A 68 -19.95 -3.11 -7.90
CA ARG A 68 -21.11 -2.21 -8.08
C ARG A 68 -22.32 -2.65 -7.24
N SER A 69 -22.60 -3.94 -7.16
CA SER A 69 -23.69 -4.46 -6.33
C SER A 69 -23.47 -4.14 -4.86
N TYR A 70 -22.23 -4.29 -4.37
CA TYR A 70 -21.88 -3.94 -3.00
C TYR A 70 -22.04 -2.44 -2.73
N LEU A 71 -21.49 -1.58 -3.59
CA LEU A 71 -21.57 -0.12 -3.46
C LEU A 71 -23.02 0.39 -3.56
N LYS A 72 -23.84 -0.24 -4.40
CA LYS A 72 -25.28 0.08 -4.48
C LYS A 72 -26.01 -0.22 -3.17
N ALA A 73 -25.62 -1.29 -2.47
CA ALA A 73 -26.17 -1.64 -1.16
C ALA A 73 -25.59 -0.79 -0.01
N HIS A 74 -24.42 -0.17 -0.21
CA HIS A 74 -23.69 0.62 0.79
C HIS A 74 -23.25 1.96 0.20
N PRO A 75 -24.19 2.90 -0.05
CA PRO A 75 -23.88 4.17 -0.72
C PRO A 75 -22.88 5.05 0.05
N ASP A 76 -22.82 4.90 1.38
CA ASP A 76 -21.93 5.68 2.26
C ASP A 76 -20.53 5.06 2.40
N HIS A 77 -20.20 4.02 1.62
CA HIS A 77 -18.90 3.36 1.71
C HIS A 77 -17.76 4.30 1.25
N PRO A 78 -16.72 4.54 2.08
CA PRO A 78 -15.63 5.44 1.73
C PRO A 78 -14.78 4.91 0.56
N ARG A 79 -14.42 5.79 -0.39
CA ARG A 79 -13.61 5.43 -1.57
C ARG A 79 -12.13 5.22 -1.28
N ASP A 80 -11.66 5.75 -0.17
CA ASP A 80 -10.30 5.62 0.37
C ASP A 80 -10.16 4.40 1.30
N THR A 81 -11.12 3.46 1.23
CA THR A 81 -11.08 2.21 1.98
C THR A 81 -11.32 1.03 1.06
N PHE A 82 -10.79 -0.12 1.46
CA PHE A 82 -10.97 -1.34 0.69
C PHE A 82 -12.40 -1.89 0.84
N LEU A 83 -13.04 -2.29 -0.26
CA LEU A 83 -14.32 -3.03 -0.23
C LEU A 83 -14.10 -4.40 0.41
N PRO A 84 -15.10 -5.03 1.07
CA PRO A 84 -14.86 -6.31 1.70
C PRO A 84 -14.53 -7.40 0.66
N PRO A 85 -13.84 -8.49 1.05
CA PRO A 85 -13.28 -9.46 0.11
C PRO A 85 -14.31 -10.07 -0.86
N GLU A 86 -15.55 -10.25 -0.43
CA GLU A 86 -16.67 -10.74 -1.25
C GLU A 86 -17.08 -9.81 -2.39
N ALA A 87 -16.69 -8.53 -2.32
CA ALA A 87 -16.91 -7.55 -3.38
C ALA A 87 -15.79 -7.57 -4.45
N TYR A 88 -14.79 -8.44 -4.29
CA TYR A 88 -13.66 -8.57 -5.19
C TYR A 88 -13.53 -9.98 -5.77
N GLU A 89 -12.86 -10.05 -6.90
CA GLU A 89 -12.39 -11.29 -7.50
C GLU A 89 -10.87 -11.31 -7.34
N PHE A 90 -10.36 -12.26 -6.56
CA PHE A 90 -8.93 -12.41 -6.29
C PHE A 90 -8.37 -13.59 -7.08
N GLU A 91 -7.10 -13.48 -7.44
CA GLU A 91 -6.38 -14.57 -8.09
C GLU A 91 -6.10 -15.70 -7.10
N LYS A 92 -6.31 -16.93 -7.57
CA LYS A 92 -6.16 -18.15 -6.76
C LYS A 92 -4.70 -18.45 -6.44
N GLY A 93 -3.75 -17.95 -7.24
CA GLY A 93 -2.34 -17.94 -6.89
C GLY A 93 -1.39 -17.59 -8.04
N HIS A 94 -0.22 -17.05 -7.69
CA HIS A 94 0.95 -16.89 -8.55
C HIS A 94 2.22 -17.18 -7.75
N PHE A 95 3.29 -17.59 -8.46
CA PHE A 95 4.54 -18.11 -7.89
C PHE A 95 4.32 -19.38 -7.02
N ASP A 96 4.31 -20.55 -7.67
CA ASP A 96 4.24 -21.90 -7.05
C ASP A 96 3.14 -22.13 -6.00
N GLY A 97 2.09 -21.28 -5.97
CA GLY A 97 0.99 -21.36 -5.00
C GLY A 97 1.28 -20.71 -3.63
N VAL A 98 2.38 -19.95 -3.51
CA VAL A 98 2.79 -19.34 -2.23
C VAL A 98 1.93 -18.13 -1.88
N ILE A 99 1.54 -17.31 -2.87
CA ILE A 99 0.69 -16.13 -2.66
C ILE A 99 -0.67 -16.43 -3.26
N THR A 100 -1.73 -16.39 -2.45
CA THR A 100 -3.12 -16.60 -2.88
C THR A 100 -4.01 -15.46 -2.39
N GLY A 101 -5.12 -15.15 -3.06
CA GLY A 101 -6.03 -14.10 -2.57
C GLY A 101 -5.47 -12.69 -2.77
N TYR A 102 -4.83 -12.44 -3.92
CA TYR A 102 -4.32 -11.12 -4.28
C TYR A 102 -4.89 -10.63 -5.61
N ARG A 103 -4.77 -9.33 -5.85
CA ARG A 103 -4.95 -8.70 -7.16
C ARG A 103 -3.81 -7.71 -7.36
N GLU A 104 -3.20 -7.73 -8.53
CA GLU A 104 -2.08 -6.83 -8.83
C GLU A 104 -2.29 -6.00 -10.09
N MET A 105 -1.52 -4.95 -10.30
CA MET A 105 -1.44 -4.29 -11.60
C MET A 105 -0.10 -3.57 -11.74
N LEU A 106 0.51 -3.69 -12.91
CA LEU A 106 1.65 -2.85 -13.30
C LEU A 106 1.16 -1.44 -13.63
N VAL A 107 1.70 -0.43 -12.96
CA VAL A 107 1.40 0.97 -13.25
C VAL A 107 2.37 1.47 -14.32
N ARG A 108 1.80 2.00 -15.41
CA ARG A 108 2.53 2.58 -16.54
C ARG A 108 2.35 4.11 -16.56
N PRO A 109 3.24 4.84 -17.25
CA PRO A 109 3.07 6.26 -17.46
C PRO A 109 1.68 6.60 -18.03
N GLY A 110 1.08 7.68 -17.54
CA GLY A 110 -0.24 8.16 -17.93
C GLY A 110 -1.44 7.43 -17.28
N MET A 111 -1.21 6.46 -16.40
CA MET A 111 -2.30 5.77 -15.69
C MET A 111 -2.79 6.54 -14.45
N LEU A 112 -1.94 7.36 -13.84
CA LEU A 112 -2.28 8.15 -12.66
C LEU A 112 -2.63 9.60 -13.07
N PRO A 113 -3.57 10.26 -12.37
CA PRO A 113 -3.97 11.63 -12.68
C PRO A 113 -2.85 12.62 -12.35
N LYS A 114 -2.61 13.57 -13.27
CA LYS A 114 -1.57 14.61 -13.13
C LYS A 114 -2.09 15.89 -12.45
N ASP A 115 -3.41 16.01 -12.32
CA ASP A 115 -4.13 17.15 -11.77
C ASP A 115 -4.43 17.03 -10.27
N ASP A 116 -4.03 15.95 -9.62
CA ASP A 116 -4.14 15.76 -8.17
C ASP A 116 -2.82 16.12 -7.47
N ASP A 117 -2.75 17.36 -6.99
CA ASP A 117 -1.56 17.88 -6.30
C ASP A 117 -1.15 17.03 -5.08
N GLU A 118 -2.09 16.49 -4.32
CA GLU A 118 -1.76 15.70 -3.12
C GLU A 118 -1.14 14.36 -3.51
N LEU A 119 -1.64 13.73 -4.58
CA LEU A 119 -1.04 12.53 -5.16
C LEU A 119 0.37 12.82 -5.68
N VAL A 120 0.54 13.91 -6.44
CA VAL A 120 1.83 14.36 -6.98
C VAL A 120 2.88 14.47 -5.87
N HIS A 121 2.54 15.19 -4.79
CA HIS A 121 3.43 15.38 -3.66
C HIS A 121 3.71 14.07 -2.90
N ALA A 122 2.73 13.17 -2.78
CA ALA A 122 2.93 11.89 -2.13
C ALA A 122 3.90 11.00 -2.92
N LEU A 123 3.72 10.90 -4.24
CA LEU A 123 4.58 10.10 -5.11
C LEU A 123 5.99 10.67 -5.22
N ALA A 124 6.13 12.01 -5.27
CA ALA A 124 7.44 12.65 -5.24
C ALA A 124 8.27 12.26 -3.99
N LYS A 125 7.63 12.15 -2.81
CA LYS A 125 8.30 11.66 -1.60
C LYS A 125 8.75 10.21 -1.75
N VAL A 126 7.91 9.35 -2.32
CA VAL A 126 8.27 7.94 -2.57
C VAL A 126 9.44 7.86 -3.54
N TYR A 127 9.39 8.60 -4.64
CA TYR A 127 10.43 8.60 -5.66
C TYR A 127 11.75 9.21 -5.18
N SER A 128 11.73 10.12 -4.20
CA SER A 128 12.94 10.66 -3.58
C SER A 128 13.80 9.60 -2.86
N LEU A 129 13.23 8.43 -2.54
CA LEU A 129 13.95 7.32 -1.94
C LEU A 129 14.69 6.45 -2.97
N LEU A 130 14.42 6.64 -4.25
CA LEU A 130 15.04 5.85 -5.30
C LEU A 130 16.46 6.35 -5.54
N PRO A 131 17.43 5.44 -5.78
CA PRO A 131 18.75 5.85 -6.21
C PRO A 131 18.65 6.62 -7.53
N PRO A 132 19.53 7.61 -7.76
CA PRO A 132 19.52 8.35 -9.01
C PRO A 132 19.68 7.38 -10.18
N ALA A 133 18.94 7.65 -11.27
CA ALA A 133 19.05 6.86 -12.49
C ALA A 133 20.54 6.78 -12.86
N LYS A 134 21.06 5.55 -13.02
CA LYS A 134 22.42 5.35 -13.48
C LYS A 134 22.52 6.04 -14.83
N ALA A 135 23.25 7.16 -14.90
CA ALA A 135 23.55 7.80 -16.15
C ALA A 135 24.23 6.75 -17.03
N VAL A 136 23.51 6.25 -18.03
CA VAL A 136 24.10 5.43 -19.07
C VAL A 136 25.17 6.32 -19.67
N ALA A 137 26.43 5.93 -19.52
CA ALA A 137 27.57 6.62 -20.11
C ALA A 137 27.49 6.49 -21.64
N SER A 138 26.56 7.21 -22.25
CA SER A 138 26.53 7.48 -23.67
C SER A 138 27.20 8.82 -23.84
N GLY A 139 28.47 8.78 -24.28
CA GLY A 139 29.22 9.97 -24.63
C GLY A 139 28.40 10.85 -25.57
N SER A 140 28.00 12.01 -25.09
CA SER A 140 27.55 13.12 -25.92
C SER A 140 27.80 14.41 -25.14
N THR A 141 28.32 15.38 -25.89
CA THR A 141 28.97 16.62 -25.49
C THR A 141 28.09 17.57 -24.67
N PRO A 142 28.71 18.51 -23.91
CA PRO A 142 27.97 19.48 -23.13
C PRO A 142 27.57 20.65 -24.04
N ASP A 143 26.35 20.64 -24.55
CA ASP A 143 25.71 21.87 -24.99
C ASP A 143 24.53 22.20 -24.09
N SER A 144 24.59 23.43 -23.60
CA SER A 144 23.76 23.98 -22.55
C SER A 144 22.35 24.20 -23.06
N GLN A 145 21.37 23.50 -22.46
CA GLN A 145 20.01 24.01 -22.39
C GLN A 145 19.35 23.49 -21.12
N ALA A 146 19.55 24.24 -20.04
CA ALA A 146 18.69 24.18 -18.86
C ALA A 146 17.33 24.75 -19.26
N ASP A 147 16.47 23.89 -19.79
CA ASP A 147 15.04 24.17 -19.89
C ASP A 147 14.28 23.26 -18.94
N SER A 148 13.26 23.84 -18.31
CA SER A 148 12.65 23.43 -17.07
C SER A 148 11.67 22.27 -17.26
N SER A 149 12.17 21.07 -17.54
CA SER A 149 11.35 19.84 -17.56
C SER A 149 11.33 19.14 -16.19
N MET A 150 11.08 19.91 -15.12
CA MET A 150 10.84 19.34 -13.79
C MET A 150 9.34 19.08 -13.53
N GLY A 151 8.45 19.56 -14.41
CA GLY A 151 7.01 19.58 -14.16
C GLY A 151 6.19 18.43 -14.75
N GLU A 152 6.65 17.75 -15.82
CA GLU A 152 5.73 16.92 -16.63
C GLU A 152 5.61 15.44 -16.23
N HIS A 153 6.48 14.95 -15.36
CA HIS A 153 6.62 13.52 -15.06
C HIS A 153 6.58 13.15 -13.57
N LEU A 154 6.21 14.07 -12.67
CA LEU A 154 6.36 13.86 -11.22
C LEU A 154 5.43 12.76 -10.63
N VAL A 155 4.36 12.41 -11.35
CA VAL A 155 3.38 11.38 -10.98
C VAL A 155 3.68 10.03 -11.63
N ASP A 156 4.33 10.06 -12.80
CA ASP A 156 4.63 8.85 -13.55
C ASP A 156 5.81 8.13 -12.87
N PRO A 157 5.79 6.79 -12.79
CA PRO A 157 6.93 6.05 -12.26
C PRO A 157 8.17 6.35 -13.12
N PRO A 158 9.34 6.65 -12.51
CA PRO A 158 10.59 6.83 -13.25
C PRO A 158 10.92 5.62 -14.13
N ASP A 159 11.59 5.82 -15.28
CA ASP A 159 11.83 4.76 -16.28
C ASP A 159 12.56 3.52 -15.73
N HIS A 160 13.38 3.69 -14.69
CA HIS A 160 14.12 2.62 -14.05
C HIS A 160 13.33 1.93 -12.92
N LEU A 161 12.11 2.38 -12.64
CA LEU A 161 11.20 1.86 -11.63
C LEU A 161 10.08 1.05 -12.29
N ILE A 162 10.02 -0.24 -11.99
CA ILE A 162 8.83 -1.05 -12.25
C ILE A 162 7.92 -0.94 -11.02
N MET A 163 6.76 -0.29 -11.16
CA MET A 163 5.80 -0.08 -10.07
C MET A 163 4.62 -1.05 -10.16
N HIS A 164 4.53 -1.98 -9.21
CA HIS A 164 3.36 -2.86 -9.07
C HIS A 164 2.49 -2.42 -7.89
N LEU A 165 1.18 -2.32 -8.13
CA LEU A 165 0.17 -2.28 -7.06
C LEU A 165 -0.23 -3.71 -6.74
N LEU A 166 -0.10 -4.11 -5.48
CA LEU A 166 -0.54 -5.42 -5.01
C LEU A 166 -1.47 -5.23 -3.82
N GLU A 167 -2.72 -5.68 -3.96
CA GLU A 167 -3.61 -5.88 -2.81
C GLU A 167 -3.65 -7.36 -2.46
N HIS A 168 -3.41 -7.66 -1.19
CA HIS A 168 -3.47 -9.02 -0.66
C HIS A 168 -4.41 -9.10 0.55
N VAL A 169 -5.15 -10.21 0.65
CA VAL A 169 -6.03 -10.52 1.77
C VAL A 169 -5.51 -11.74 2.51
N GLU A 170 -4.95 -11.54 3.70
CA GLU A 170 -4.58 -12.65 4.57
C GLU A 170 -5.83 -13.23 5.23
N ARG A 171 -6.10 -14.52 5.00
CA ARG A 171 -7.08 -15.26 5.79
C ARG A 171 -6.41 -15.76 7.06
N MET A 172 -6.72 -15.14 8.20
CA MET A 172 -6.35 -15.71 9.49
C MET A 172 -7.08 -17.04 9.68
N SER A 173 -6.35 -18.08 10.05
CA SER A 173 -6.85 -19.46 10.22
C SER A 173 -7.86 -19.63 11.38
N SER A 174 -8.20 -18.58 12.12
CA SER A 174 -9.16 -18.65 13.23
C SER A 174 -10.41 -17.87 12.87
N GLY A 175 -11.54 -18.57 12.77
CA GLY A 175 -12.83 -18.01 12.43
C GLY A 175 -13.16 -16.79 13.32
N LYS A 176 -13.70 -15.74 12.70
CA LYS A 176 -13.99 -14.40 13.29
C LYS A 176 -12.80 -13.44 13.44
N GLY A 177 -11.84 -13.44 12.51
CA GLY A 177 -10.91 -12.31 12.32
C GLY A 177 -11.19 -11.54 11.03
N ARG A 178 -11.31 -10.21 11.09
CA ARG A 178 -11.19 -9.34 9.89
C ARG A 178 -9.77 -9.54 9.34
N GLY A 179 -9.64 -10.06 8.12
CA GLY A 179 -8.33 -10.32 7.49
C GLY A 179 -7.50 -9.03 7.40
N MET A 180 -6.19 -9.15 7.62
CA MET A 180 -5.27 -8.04 7.40
C MET A 180 -5.14 -7.80 5.90
N ARG A 181 -5.16 -6.52 5.52
CA ARG A 181 -5.09 -6.07 4.14
C ARG A 181 -3.96 -5.09 4.02
N SER A 182 -3.18 -5.27 2.97
CA SER A 182 -2.06 -4.41 2.67
C SER A 182 -2.11 -4.08 1.19
N LEU A 183 -1.80 -2.81 0.89
CA LEU A 183 -1.41 -2.39 -0.44
C LEU A 183 0.12 -2.30 -0.44
N MET A 184 0.76 -3.13 -1.25
CA MET A 184 2.20 -3.09 -1.44
C MET A 184 2.52 -2.42 -2.77
N VAL A 185 3.42 -1.45 -2.73
CA VAL A 185 4.07 -0.88 -3.92
C VAL A 185 5.42 -1.54 -4.05
N CYS A 186 5.57 -2.48 -4.98
CA CYS A 186 6.83 -3.18 -5.20
C CYS A 186 7.64 -2.49 -6.29
N SER A 187 8.94 -2.26 -6.03
CA SER A 187 9.92 -1.82 -7.01
C SER A 187 10.84 -2.96 -7.41
N LEU A 188 10.93 -3.26 -8.70
CA LEU A 188 12.06 -4.00 -9.28
C LEU A 188 12.86 -3.00 -10.10
N THR A 189 14.10 -2.72 -9.71
CA THR A 189 15.03 -1.98 -10.57
C THR A 189 15.55 -2.95 -11.62
N SER A 190 15.36 -2.66 -12.90
CA SER A 190 16.02 -3.43 -13.97
C SER A 190 17.54 -3.26 -13.81
N ARG A 191 18.26 -4.38 -13.75
CA ARG A 191 19.73 -4.40 -13.71
C ARG A 191 20.32 -4.11 -15.09
#